data_AF-A0A661NXH0-F1
#
_entry.id   AF-A0A661NXH0-F1
#
_cell.length_a   1.000
_cell.length_b   1.000
_cell.length_c   1.000
_cell.angle_alpha   90.00
_cell.angle_beta   90.00
_cell.angle_gamma   90.00
#
_symmetry.space_group_name_H-M   'P 1'
#
loop_
_entity.id
_entity.type
_entity.pdbx_description
1 polymer ?
#
loop_
_entity_poly.entity_id
_entity_poly.type
_entity_poly.pdbx_seq_one_letter_code
_entity_poly.pdbx_strand_id
1 'polypeptide(L)'
;KLSLLDGDFDTLMVVMVLSGWLDPGQIINEVRATAAEQRVKMTYIWLGSRGDHAARVAELQDEANSIFFSVEEAVNAYYYGMRYYAKLKKVVIVPPRFNRVLEYDFRRAGELIDSWCGKEAQLLSESASKEILETYCLPVNETFVVYNLEQGRKKADSLGYPVVLKNNDPAHYYKSDSHGVHLALHNQGALEQAWAELEAVAGLPGTHGFTVQRMIEPGTFELHLGARTDLEFGPYIFLGMSGLLARKRVEEAVILPPLNRLLAGKLIEKSWLESCRQWLPFELEKLEEILVRISQLAIDFSQIQEIDINPLMISDNNFYIVDAKIVLKDRGLKSPDHLAITPYPNQYESHAVLRDGTKVLIRPIKPEDAEAHYAFISSFSRETSYYRFFSYGKDLADDQMTRFTQIDYDREMAIIAVVERDGRELTIGVNRLVYYAHSDEYEFAIVVADEWQQSGVGVILMEKIIDIAKDRKLKSIYGLVLSDNHKMLKFVKKFGFLVAGNEDEMVRIELDLAMPADGVER
;
A
#
# COMPACT_ATOMS: atom_id res chain seq x y z
N LYS A 1 20.10 25.10 40.20
CA LYS A 1 19.20 23.92 40.30
C LYS A 1 18.00 24.16 39.40
N LEU A 2 17.92 23.47 38.27
CA LEU A 2 16.69 23.37 37.50
C LEU A 2 15.71 22.53 38.32
N SER A 3 14.53 23.07 38.63
CA SER A 3 13.44 22.29 39.24
C SER A 3 12.61 21.73 38.10
N LEU A 4 13.02 20.59 37.56
CA LEU A 4 12.22 19.88 36.57
C LEU A 4 11.22 19.03 37.36
N LEU A 5 9.92 19.33 37.26
CA LEU A 5 8.87 18.46 37.80
C LEU A 5 8.72 17.25 36.88
N ASP A 6 8.57 16.08 37.48
CA ASP A 6 8.50 14.82 36.75
C ASP A 6 7.20 14.73 35.93
N GLY A 7 7.31 14.44 34.62
CA GLY A 7 6.17 14.18 33.73
C GLY A 7 5.61 15.36 32.91
N ASP A 8 6.12 16.58 33.04
CA ASP A 8 5.59 17.74 32.28
C ASP A 8 6.18 17.88 30.85
N PHE A 9 7.36 17.31 30.59
CA PHE A 9 8.06 17.48 29.31
C PHE A 9 8.85 16.21 28.92
N ASP A 10 8.74 15.77 27.67
CA ASP A 10 9.53 14.64 27.12
C ASP A 10 10.95 15.07 26.71
N THR A 11 11.19 16.37 26.58
CA THR A 11 12.42 16.92 25.98
C THR A 11 12.71 18.34 26.48
N LEU A 12 13.99 18.66 26.70
CA LEU A 12 14.47 20.02 27.03
C LEU A 12 15.44 20.56 25.96
N MET A 13 15.17 21.78 25.48
CA MET A 13 16.09 22.54 24.61
C MET A 13 16.82 23.62 25.41
N VAL A 14 18.14 23.54 25.44
CA VAL A 14 19.04 24.47 26.14
C VAL A 14 19.76 25.32 25.11
N VAL A 15 19.37 26.59 25.00
CA VAL A 15 20.01 27.54 24.10
C VAL A 15 21.18 28.22 24.83
N MET A 16 22.37 28.01 24.31
CA MET A 16 23.62 28.55 24.80
C MET A 16 24.18 29.54 23.79
N VAL A 17 24.72 30.65 24.28
CA VAL A 17 25.46 31.61 23.46
C VAL A 17 26.94 31.42 23.76
N LEU A 18 27.78 31.43 22.71
CA LEU A 18 29.22 31.31 22.87
C LEU A 18 29.74 32.33 23.90
N SER A 19 30.40 31.81 24.94
CA SER A 19 31.08 32.64 25.93
C SER A 19 32.43 32.01 26.25
N GLY A 20 33.49 32.83 26.28
CA GLY A 20 34.87 32.34 26.39
C GLY A 20 35.25 31.77 27.76
N TRP A 21 34.35 31.81 28.74
CA TRP A 21 34.58 31.44 30.15
C TRP A 21 33.84 30.17 30.56
N LEU A 22 32.95 29.65 29.70
CA LEU A 22 32.13 28.49 29.99
C LEU A 22 32.69 27.26 29.27
N ASP A 23 32.92 26.18 30.02
CA ASP A 23 33.28 24.88 29.46
C ASP A 23 32.00 24.11 29.05
N PRO A 24 31.79 23.85 27.75
CA PRO A 24 30.63 23.10 27.27
C PRO A 24 30.50 21.72 27.90
N GLY A 25 31.62 21.02 28.14
CA GLY A 25 31.61 19.68 28.74
C GLY A 25 31.14 19.70 30.19
N GLN A 26 31.59 20.71 30.96
CA GLN A 26 31.15 20.89 32.34
C GLN A 26 29.64 21.17 32.42
N ILE A 27 29.13 22.03 31.54
CA ILE A 27 27.71 22.38 31.51
C ILE A 27 26.83 21.17 31.19
N ILE A 28 27.18 20.41 30.14
CA ILE A 28 26.44 19.21 29.77
C ILE A 28 26.44 18.22 30.94
N ASN A 29 27.59 18.01 31.59
CA ASN A 29 27.70 17.11 32.74
C ASN A 29 26.86 17.55 33.94
N GLU A 30 26.86 18.84 34.30
CA GLU A 30 26.08 19.37 35.43
C GLU A 30 24.56 19.34 35.16
N VAL A 31 24.15 19.68 33.94
CA VAL A 31 22.74 19.60 33.53
C VAL A 31 22.29 18.14 33.51
N ARG A 32 23.11 17.22 33.00
CA ARG A 32 22.83 15.79 33.01
C ARG A 32 22.74 15.24 34.42
N ALA A 33 23.65 15.61 35.32
CA ALA A 33 23.59 15.19 36.73
C ALA A 33 22.30 15.68 37.41
N THR A 34 21.77 16.82 36.99
CA THR A 34 20.49 17.35 37.49
C THR A 34 19.28 16.63 36.88
N ALA A 35 19.38 16.19 35.62
CA ALA A 35 18.30 15.52 34.89
C ALA A 35 18.40 13.97 34.93
N ALA A 36 19.38 13.40 35.63
CA ALA A 36 19.70 11.97 35.57
C ALA A 36 18.57 11.04 36.02
N GLU A 37 17.69 11.52 36.91
CA GLU A 37 16.53 10.79 37.40
C GLU A 37 15.33 10.88 36.44
N GLN A 38 15.38 11.73 35.41
CA GLN A 38 14.29 11.96 34.48
C GLN A 38 14.60 11.40 33.09
N ARG A 39 13.61 10.76 32.46
CA ARG A 39 13.71 10.28 31.06
C ARG A 39 13.49 11.40 30.05
N VAL A 40 14.21 12.51 30.18
CA VAL A 40 14.09 13.69 29.31
C VAL A 40 15.23 13.69 28.31
N LYS A 41 14.90 13.83 27.01
CA LYS A 41 15.93 13.99 25.98
C LYS A 41 16.50 15.40 26.00
N MET A 42 17.82 15.53 26.01
CA MET A 42 18.51 16.82 26.11
C MET A 42 18.97 17.30 24.73
N THR A 43 18.68 18.55 24.39
CA THR A 43 19.24 19.19 23.20
C THR A 43 19.89 20.50 23.52
N TYR A 44 21.13 20.67 23.08
CA TYR A 44 21.92 21.86 23.29
C TYR A 44 22.10 22.61 21.97
N ILE A 45 21.86 23.91 21.99
CA ILE A 45 22.04 24.79 20.83
C ILE A 45 23.16 25.78 21.16
N TRP A 46 24.30 25.67 20.50
CA TRP A 46 25.45 26.55 20.71
C TRP A 46 25.53 27.64 19.65
N LEU A 47 24.86 28.76 19.93
CA LEU A 47 24.78 29.92 19.04
C LEU A 47 26.11 30.67 18.96
N GLY A 48 26.53 30.98 17.73
CA GLY A 48 27.75 31.72 17.45
C GLY A 48 29.03 30.88 17.51
N SER A 49 28.92 29.58 17.80
CA SER A 49 30.04 28.64 17.75
C SER A 49 30.45 28.36 16.29
N ARG A 50 31.75 28.50 15.97
CA ARG A 50 32.31 28.23 14.63
C ARG A 50 33.71 27.64 14.75
N GLY A 51 34.19 26.99 13.68
CA GLY A 51 35.55 26.44 13.59
C GLY A 51 35.83 25.40 14.67
N ASP A 52 37.04 25.42 15.22
CA ASP A 52 37.53 24.44 16.20
C ASP A 52 36.66 24.34 17.45
N HIS A 53 36.04 25.44 17.87
CA HIS A 53 35.12 25.42 19.00
C HIS A 53 33.87 24.58 18.70
N ALA A 54 33.29 24.71 17.51
CA ALA A 54 32.13 23.91 17.11
C ALA A 54 32.51 22.43 16.97
N ALA A 55 33.67 22.11 16.39
CA ALA A 55 34.16 20.74 16.27
C ALA A 55 34.30 20.08 17.66
N ARG A 56 34.94 20.75 18.61
CA ARG A 56 35.10 20.25 19.99
C ARG A 56 33.77 20.06 20.72
N VAL A 57 32.80 20.94 20.50
CA VAL A 57 31.47 20.81 21.13
C VAL A 57 30.67 19.68 20.48
N ALA A 58 30.82 19.45 19.17
CA ALA A 58 30.15 18.35 18.47
C ALA A 58 30.61 16.97 18.95
N GLU A 59 31.87 16.82 19.40
CA GLU A 59 32.39 15.59 19.99
C GLU A 59 31.69 15.18 21.30
N LEU A 60 30.93 16.09 21.93
CA LEU A 60 30.16 15.83 23.15
C LEU A 60 28.77 15.23 22.87
N GLN A 61 28.42 15.02 21.60
CA GLN A 61 27.17 14.39 21.20
C GLN A 61 27.17 12.89 21.49
N ASP A 62 26.07 12.38 22.04
CA ASP A 62 25.85 10.96 22.35
C ASP A 62 24.37 10.57 22.21
N GLU A 63 24.01 9.35 22.63
CA GLU A 63 22.62 8.86 22.57
C GLU A 63 21.62 9.72 23.38
N ALA A 64 22.09 10.37 24.46
CA ALA A 64 21.28 11.19 25.36
C ALA A 64 21.31 12.69 25.02
N ASN A 65 22.35 13.15 24.32
CA ASN A 65 22.65 14.56 24.07
C ASN A 65 22.71 14.87 22.57
N SER A 66 21.75 15.62 22.06
CA SER A 66 21.80 16.16 20.68
C SER A 66 22.34 17.59 20.68
N ILE A 67 23.31 17.89 19.81
CA ILE A 67 23.98 19.18 19.76
C ILE A 67 23.78 19.83 18.38
N PHE A 68 23.37 21.08 18.38
CA PHE A 68 23.18 21.89 17.17
C PHE A 68 23.85 23.26 17.31
N PHE A 69 24.14 23.91 16.19
CA PHE A 69 24.80 25.22 16.16
C PHE A 69 23.91 26.34 15.63
N SER A 70 22.67 26.02 15.28
CA SER A 70 21.61 26.96 14.93
C SER A 70 20.28 26.54 15.57
N VAL A 71 19.40 27.51 15.79
CA VAL A 71 18.05 27.23 16.30
C VAL A 71 17.25 26.48 15.23
N GLU A 72 17.43 26.86 13.97
CA GLU A 72 16.74 26.32 12.82
C GLU A 72 17.03 24.83 12.62
N GLU A 73 18.29 24.39 12.69
CA GLU A 73 18.64 22.97 12.59
C GLU A 73 18.04 22.16 13.73
N ALA A 74 18.10 22.67 14.96
CA ALA A 74 17.55 21.99 16.12
C ALA A 74 16.02 21.83 16.00
N VAL A 75 15.30 22.91 15.67
CA VAL A 75 13.85 22.89 15.48
C VAL A 75 13.46 21.98 14.31
N ASN A 76 14.20 22.00 13.21
CA ASN A 76 13.97 21.09 12.09
C ASN A 76 14.18 19.63 12.49
N ALA A 77 15.24 19.31 13.23
CA ALA A 77 15.48 17.97 13.74
C ALA A 77 14.33 17.49 14.65
N TYR A 78 13.81 18.35 15.54
CA TYR A 78 12.62 18.06 16.33
C TYR A 78 11.39 17.84 15.48
N TYR A 79 11.12 18.74 14.54
CA TYR A 79 9.98 18.65 13.64
C TYR A 79 10.00 17.34 12.84
N TYR A 80 11.16 16.97 12.28
CA TYR A 80 11.32 15.71 11.57
C TYR A 80 11.22 14.51 12.50
N GLY A 81 11.80 14.57 13.70
CA GLY A 81 11.69 13.52 14.72
C GLY A 81 10.25 13.30 15.20
N MET A 82 9.51 14.36 15.49
CA MET A 82 8.09 14.31 15.86
C MET A 82 7.23 13.80 14.71
N ARG A 83 7.47 14.25 13.47
CA ARG A 83 6.75 13.73 12.29
C ARG A 83 7.06 12.25 12.05
N TYR A 84 8.31 11.85 12.24
CA TYR A 84 8.74 10.48 12.14
C TYR A 84 8.08 9.62 13.23
N TYR A 85 8.08 10.08 14.48
CA TYR A 85 7.43 9.39 15.60
C TYR A 85 5.90 9.33 15.45
N ALA A 86 5.25 10.40 15.00
CA ALA A 86 3.83 10.41 14.67
C ALA A 86 3.50 9.45 13.51
N LYS A 87 4.41 9.31 12.53
CA LYS A 87 4.30 8.28 11.49
C LYS A 87 4.46 6.88 12.08
N LEU A 88 5.44 6.65 12.96
CA LEU A 88 5.64 5.37 13.64
C LEU A 88 4.40 4.93 14.43
N LYS A 89 3.75 5.84 15.17
CA LYS A 89 2.48 5.53 15.87
C LYS A 89 1.34 5.15 14.92
N LYS A 90 1.31 5.69 13.70
CA LYS A 90 0.34 5.33 12.65
C LYS A 90 0.71 4.05 11.88
N VAL A 91 1.93 3.56 12.07
CA VAL A 91 2.48 2.37 11.46
C VAL A 91 2.06 1.15 12.30
N VAL A 92 1.96 1.24 13.63
CA VAL A 92 1.39 0.22 14.55
C VAL A 92 -0.14 0.08 14.43
N ILE A 93 -0.66 -0.06 13.21
CA ILE A 93 -2.06 -0.38 12.95
C ILE A 93 -2.06 -1.62 12.06
N VAL A 94 -2.51 -2.75 12.60
CA VAL A 94 -2.91 -3.92 11.81
C VAL A 94 -4.03 -3.44 10.88
N PRO A 95 -3.85 -3.46 9.54
CA PRO A 95 -4.91 -3.00 8.66
C PRO A 95 -6.17 -3.86 8.85
N PRO A 96 -7.37 -3.25 8.94
CA PRO A 96 -8.59 -4.02 9.03
C PRO A 96 -8.80 -4.82 7.73
N ARG A 97 -9.24 -6.07 7.84
CA ARG A 97 -9.65 -6.89 6.68
C ARG A 97 -11.12 -6.63 6.34
N PHE A 98 -11.53 -6.94 5.11
CA PHE A 98 -12.96 -7.10 4.79
C PHE A 98 -13.46 -8.45 5.33
N ASN A 99 -14.75 -8.54 5.63
CA ASN A 99 -15.38 -9.78 6.09
C ASN A 99 -15.52 -10.85 5.00
N ARG A 100 -15.16 -10.52 3.75
CA ARG A 100 -15.22 -11.40 2.58
C ARG A 100 -14.00 -11.18 1.68
N VAL A 101 -13.68 -12.20 0.90
CA VAL A 101 -12.71 -12.07 -0.21
C VAL A 101 -13.39 -11.28 -1.33
N LEU A 102 -12.67 -10.32 -1.90
CA LEU A 102 -13.13 -9.59 -3.07
C LEU A 102 -12.78 -10.42 -4.32
N GLU A 103 -13.81 -10.80 -5.06
CA GLU A 103 -13.66 -11.53 -6.33
C GLU A 103 -13.65 -10.56 -7.51
N TYR A 104 -12.92 -10.94 -8.56
CA TYR A 104 -12.73 -10.19 -9.79
C TYR A 104 -12.71 -11.15 -10.99
N ASP A 105 -13.28 -10.74 -12.13
CA ASP A 105 -13.17 -11.47 -13.40
C ASP A 105 -12.03 -10.90 -14.25
N PHE A 106 -10.80 -11.15 -13.79
CA PHE A 106 -9.56 -10.68 -14.44
C PHE A 106 -9.49 -11.12 -15.92
N ARG A 107 -9.95 -12.34 -16.24
CA ARG A 107 -9.88 -12.85 -17.61
C ARG A 107 -10.79 -12.05 -18.53
N ARG A 108 -12.06 -11.86 -18.15
CA ARG A 108 -13.01 -11.07 -18.96
C ARG A 108 -12.56 -9.62 -19.08
N ALA A 109 -12.05 -9.03 -18.01
CA ALA A 109 -11.51 -7.68 -18.03
C ALA A 109 -10.36 -7.54 -19.05
N GLY A 110 -9.42 -8.50 -19.04
CA GLY A 110 -8.32 -8.55 -20.00
C GLY A 110 -8.79 -8.70 -21.44
N GLU A 111 -9.75 -9.60 -21.71
CA GLU A 111 -10.33 -9.78 -23.05
C GLU A 111 -10.99 -8.48 -23.58
N LEU A 112 -11.72 -7.78 -22.72
CA LEU A 112 -12.34 -6.49 -23.05
C LEU A 112 -11.28 -5.41 -23.34
N ILE A 113 -10.31 -5.25 -22.44
CA ILE A 113 -9.24 -4.25 -22.58
C ILE A 113 -8.42 -4.51 -23.84
N ASP A 114 -8.01 -5.76 -24.10
CA ASP A 114 -7.23 -6.12 -25.28
C ASP A 114 -8.00 -5.91 -26.58
N SER A 115 -9.34 -6.03 -26.56
CA SER A 115 -10.18 -5.78 -27.74
C SER A 115 -10.23 -4.31 -28.18
N TRP A 116 -9.98 -3.38 -27.25
CA TRP A 116 -10.04 -1.94 -27.49
C TRP A 116 -8.67 -1.25 -27.39
N CYS A 117 -7.66 -1.87 -26.79
CA CYS A 117 -6.39 -1.21 -26.55
C CYS A 117 -5.58 -1.06 -27.84
N GLY A 118 -4.95 0.11 -28.00
CA GLY A 118 -4.02 0.41 -29.08
C GLY A 118 -2.86 1.27 -28.60
N LYS A 119 -1.97 1.63 -29.52
CA LYS A 119 -0.79 2.47 -29.23
C LYS A 119 -1.15 3.92 -28.86
N GLU A 120 -2.24 4.42 -29.44
CA GLU A 120 -2.77 5.75 -29.12
C GLU A 120 -3.81 5.65 -28.00
N ALA A 121 -3.98 6.75 -27.27
CA ALA A 121 -4.99 6.81 -26.22
C ALA A 121 -6.40 6.66 -26.82
N GLN A 122 -7.12 5.66 -26.36
CA GLN A 122 -8.48 5.36 -26.79
C GLN A 122 -9.46 5.54 -25.65
N LEU A 123 -10.36 6.50 -25.82
CA LEU A 123 -11.49 6.70 -24.93
C LEU A 123 -12.60 5.70 -25.27
N LEU A 124 -13.05 4.94 -24.28
CA LEU A 124 -14.14 3.99 -24.43
C LEU A 124 -15.51 4.67 -24.35
N SER A 125 -16.53 4.04 -24.94
CA SER A 125 -17.92 4.44 -24.70
C SER A 125 -18.30 4.26 -23.23
N GLU A 126 -19.38 4.90 -22.78
CA GLU A 126 -19.87 4.74 -21.41
C GLU A 126 -20.25 3.27 -21.14
N SER A 127 -20.92 2.62 -22.09
CA SER A 127 -21.28 1.20 -21.96
C SER A 127 -20.06 0.28 -21.85
N ALA A 128 -19.02 0.51 -22.66
CA ALA A 128 -17.79 -0.29 -22.63
C ALA A 128 -17.00 -0.05 -21.34
N SER A 129 -16.92 1.20 -20.88
CA SER A 129 -16.29 1.56 -19.61
C SER A 129 -16.99 0.86 -18.44
N LYS A 130 -18.32 0.91 -18.42
CA LYS A 130 -19.17 0.25 -17.41
C LYS A 130 -19.01 -1.27 -17.42
N GLU A 131 -18.93 -1.89 -18.59
CA GLU A 131 -18.71 -3.34 -18.70
C GLU A 131 -17.39 -3.78 -18.06
N ILE A 132 -16.30 -3.02 -18.24
CA ILE A 132 -15.03 -3.28 -17.54
C ILE A 132 -15.22 -3.13 -16.03
N LEU A 133 -15.86 -2.06 -15.56
CA LEU A 133 -16.04 -1.83 -14.12
C LEU A 133 -16.86 -2.95 -13.44
N GLU A 134 -17.85 -3.51 -14.13
CA GLU A 134 -18.66 -4.65 -13.65
C GLU A 134 -17.83 -5.92 -13.43
N THR A 135 -16.75 -6.15 -14.20
CA THR A 135 -15.85 -7.30 -13.99
C THR A 135 -15.13 -7.26 -12.64
N TYR A 136 -15.02 -6.07 -12.02
CA TYR A 136 -14.49 -5.87 -10.67
C TYR A 136 -15.59 -5.71 -9.62
N CYS A 137 -16.83 -6.06 -9.97
CA CYS A 137 -18.04 -5.91 -9.14
C CYS A 137 -18.25 -4.48 -8.62
N LEU A 138 -17.88 -3.47 -9.41
CA LEU A 138 -18.22 -2.08 -9.10
C LEU A 138 -19.71 -1.84 -9.35
N PRO A 139 -20.38 -0.98 -8.55
CA PRO A 139 -21.82 -0.88 -8.53
C PRO A 139 -22.35 0.01 -9.66
N VAL A 140 -22.27 -0.50 -10.89
CA VAL A 140 -22.76 0.18 -12.09
C VAL A 140 -24.29 0.12 -12.16
N ASN A 141 -24.94 1.22 -12.56
CA ASN A 141 -26.38 1.22 -12.78
C ASN A 141 -26.75 0.49 -14.08
N GLU A 142 -27.90 -0.18 -14.08
CA GLU A 142 -28.38 -0.92 -15.25
C GLU A 142 -28.42 -0.02 -16.50
N THR A 143 -27.58 -0.36 -17.48
CA THR A 143 -27.34 0.44 -18.67
C THR A 143 -27.58 -0.41 -19.91
N PHE A 144 -28.41 0.06 -20.82
CA PHE A 144 -28.74 -0.68 -22.04
C PHE A 144 -28.52 0.15 -23.27
N VAL A 145 -27.70 -0.36 -24.19
CA VAL A 145 -27.46 0.26 -25.49
C VAL A 145 -28.63 -0.04 -26.43
N VAL A 146 -29.15 1.01 -27.05
CA VAL A 146 -30.26 0.95 -28.01
C VAL A 146 -29.86 1.70 -29.29
N TYR A 147 -30.25 1.14 -30.44
CA TYR A 147 -29.84 1.64 -31.76
C TYR A 147 -30.98 2.31 -32.53
N ASN A 148 -32.20 2.24 -32.01
CA ASN A 148 -33.37 2.90 -32.56
C ASN A 148 -34.41 3.15 -31.47
N LEU A 149 -35.35 4.05 -31.78
CA LEU A 149 -36.39 4.48 -30.86
C LEU A 149 -37.28 3.33 -30.37
N GLU A 150 -37.58 2.34 -31.21
CA GLU A 150 -38.42 1.20 -30.82
C GLU A 150 -37.74 0.35 -29.73
N GLN A 151 -36.44 0.09 -29.87
CA GLN A 151 -35.64 -0.55 -28.82
C GLN A 151 -35.61 0.30 -27.55
N GLY A 152 -35.42 1.62 -27.69
CA GLY A 152 -35.46 2.57 -26.58
C GLY A 152 -36.76 2.49 -25.78
N ARG A 153 -37.91 2.52 -26.47
CA ARG A 153 -39.25 2.41 -25.87
C ARG A 153 -39.45 1.09 -25.13
N LYS A 154 -39.20 -0.04 -25.81
CA LYS A 154 -39.32 -1.38 -25.20
C LYS A 154 -38.48 -1.48 -23.94
N LYS A 155 -37.28 -0.90 -23.95
CA LYS A 155 -36.38 -0.98 -22.83
C LYS A 155 -36.79 -0.08 -21.68
N ALA A 156 -37.21 1.15 -21.97
CA ALA A 156 -37.77 2.06 -20.98
C ALA A 156 -39.01 1.46 -20.28
N ASP A 157 -39.92 0.86 -21.05
CA ASP A 157 -41.12 0.21 -20.49
C ASP A 157 -40.77 -0.97 -19.58
N SER A 158 -39.71 -1.72 -19.90
CA SER A 158 -39.24 -2.83 -19.05
C SER A 158 -38.54 -2.37 -17.76
N LEU A 159 -37.86 -1.23 -17.79
CA LEU A 159 -37.16 -0.66 -16.63
C LEU A 159 -38.12 0.06 -15.68
N GLY A 160 -39.21 0.59 -16.23
CA GLY A 160 -40.11 1.50 -15.53
C GLY A 160 -39.57 2.93 -15.55
N TYR A 161 -40.49 3.89 -15.65
CA TYR A 161 -40.19 5.32 -15.61
C TYR A 161 -40.06 5.82 -14.16
N PRO A 162 -39.25 6.86 -13.87
CA PRO A 162 -38.49 7.65 -14.84
C PRO A 162 -37.19 6.99 -15.34
N VAL A 163 -36.86 7.25 -16.60
CA VAL A 163 -35.61 6.78 -17.25
C VAL A 163 -34.73 7.95 -17.69
N VAL A 164 -33.49 7.62 -18.02
CA VAL A 164 -32.48 8.52 -18.56
C VAL A 164 -32.09 8.05 -19.97
N LEU A 165 -31.98 8.99 -20.90
CA LEU A 165 -31.45 8.75 -22.24
C LEU A 165 -30.11 9.50 -22.38
N LYS A 166 -29.04 8.81 -22.80
CA LYS A 166 -27.73 9.43 -23.02
C LYS A 166 -27.10 9.04 -24.35
N ASN A 167 -26.32 9.93 -24.92
CA ASN A 167 -25.39 9.59 -26.00
C ASN A 167 -24.30 8.64 -25.49
N ASN A 168 -24.02 7.55 -26.22
CA ASN A 168 -22.96 6.59 -25.87
C ASN A 168 -21.66 6.82 -26.64
N ASP A 169 -21.63 7.73 -27.61
CA ASP A 169 -20.47 7.97 -28.45
C ASP A 169 -19.30 8.58 -27.65
N PRO A 170 -18.10 7.95 -27.66
CA PRO A 170 -16.92 8.45 -26.95
C PRO A 170 -16.42 9.82 -27.46
N ALA A 171 -16.75 10.23 -28.69
CA ALA A 171 -16.36 11.55 -29.22
C ALA A 171 -16.94 12.73 -28.41
N HIS A 172 -17.95 12.49 -27.57
CA HIS A 172 -18.63 13.50 -26.75
C HIS A 172 -18.23 13.38 -25.27
N TYR A 173 -17.02 13.84 -24.93
CA TYR A 173 -16.46 13.72 -23.57
C TYR A 173 -17.34 14.36 -22.49
N TYR A 174 -17.86 15.57 -22.68
CA TYR A 174 -18.70 16.27 -21.70
C TYR A 174 -20.18 16.29 -22.14
N LYS A 175 -20.86 15.16 -21.96
CA LYS A 175 -22.23 14.94 -22.46
C LYS A 175 -23.24 15.98 -21.95
N SER A 176 -23.15 16.39 -20.68
CA SER A 176 -24.07 17.39 -20.10
C SER A 176 -23.89 18.78 -20.70
N ASP A 177 -22.67 19.15 -21.08
CA ASP A 177 -22.38 20.45 -21.69
C ASP A 177 -22.73 20.46 -23.20
N SER A 178 -22.92 19.28 -23.80
CA SER A 178 -23.31 19.09 -25.21
C SER A 178 -24.78 18.67 -25.41
N HIS A 179 -25.66 18.86 -24.42
CA HIS A 179 -27.07 18.38 -24.48
C HIS A 179 -27.22 16.88 -24.78
N GLY A 180 -26.20 16.08 -24.47
CA GLY A 180 -26.14 14.65 -24.76
C GLY A 180 -26.80 13.75 -23.70
N VAL A 181 -27.51 14.34 -22.74
CA VAL A 181 -28.13 13.65 -21.59
C VAL A 181 -29.51 14.24 -21.33
N HIS A 182 -30.53 13.39 -21.37
CA HIS A 182 -31.90 13.74 -21.01
C HIS A 182 -32.32 12.93 -19.78
N LEU A 183 -32.59 13.64 -18.68
CA LEU A 183 -32.94 13.09 -17.38
C LEU A 183 -34.45 13.13 -17.13
N ALA A 184 -34.92 12.38 -16.13
CA ALA A 184 -36.30 12.45 -15.63
C ALA A 184 -37.37 12.26 -16.72
N LEU A 185 -37.15 11.34 -17.65
CA LEU A 185 -38.14 11.01 -18.67
C LEU A 185 -39.23 10.17 -18.00
N HIS A 186 -40.41 10.75 -17.77
CA HIS A 186 -41.47 10.12 -16.97
C HIS A 186 -42.45 9.25 -17.77
N ASN A 187 -42.38 9.29 -19.10
CA ASN A 187 -43.27 8.54 -19.97
C ASN A 187 -42.67 8.41 -21.38
N GLN A 188 -43.33 7.59 -22.20
CA GLN A 188 -42.92 7.32 -23.58
C GLN A 188 -42.86 8.59 -24.44
N GLY A 189 -43.79 9.53 -24.28
CA GLY A 189 -43.79 10.77 -25.07
C GLY A 189 -42.58 11.66 -24.77
N ALA A 190 -42.20 11.78 -23.50
CA ALA A 190 -40.98 12.47 -23.09
C ALA A 190 -39.73 11.80 -23.67
N LEU A 191 -39.69 10.47 -23.72
CA LEU A 191 -38.59 9.71 -24.33
C LEU A 191 -38.49 9.95 -25.84
N GLU A 192 -39.61 9.96 -26.56
CA GLU A 192 -39.65 10.23 -28.01
C GLU A 192 -39.15 11.65 -28.34
N GLN A 193 -39.53 12.63 -27.52
CA GLN A 193 -39.03 14.00 -27.66
C GLN A 193 -37.51 14.07 -27.40
N ALA A 194 -37.06 13.50 -26.28
CA ALA A 194 -35.63 13.46 -25.93
C ALA A 194 -34.80 12.74 -27.00
N TRP A 195 -35.34 11.69 -27.61
CA TRP A 195 -34.69 10.98 -28.71
C TRP A 195 -34.47 11.88 -29.92
N ALA A 196 -35.50 12.61 -30.36
CA ALA A 196 -35.40 13.53 -31.48
C ALA A 196 -34.42 14.68 -31.20
N GLU A 197 -34.41 15.21 -29.98
CA GLU A 197 -33.45 16.22 -29.53
C GLU A 197 -32.01 15.68 -29.58
N LEU A 198 -31.79 14.47 -29.07
CA LEU A 198 -30.48 13.84 -29.08
C LEU A 198 -29.99 13.54 -30.50
N GLU A 199 -30.87 13.06 -31.39
CA GLU A 199 -30.55 12.86 -32.81
C GLU A 199 -30.18 14.17 -33.53
N ALA A 200 -30.83 15.28 -33.18
CA ALA A 200 -30.53 16.58 -33.77
C ALA A 200 -29.13 17.08 -33.39
N VAL A 201 -28.63 16.72 -32.21
CA VAL A 201 -27.32 17.17 -31.70
C VAL A 201 -26.19 16.19 -32.05
N ALA A 202 -26.40 14.90 -31.80
CA ALA A 202 -25.39 13.86 -31.94
C ALA A 202 -25.47 13.09 -33.27
N GLY A 203 -26.52 13.29 -34.06
CA GLY A 203 -26.83 12.46 -35.22
C GLY A 203 -27.53 11.16 -34.83
N LEU A 204 -27.74 10.28 -35.81
CA LEU A 204 -28.28 8.94 -35.57
C LEU A 204 -27.36 8.16 -34.61
N PRO A 205 -27.88 7.21 -33.82
CA PRO A 205 -27.11 6.48 -32.80
C PRO A 205 -25.84 5.76 -33.31
N GLY A 206 -25.73 5.56 -34.63
CA GLY A 206 -24.52 5.06 -35.27
C GLY A 206 -24.09 3.69 -34.73
N THR A 207 -22.77 3.49 -34.63
CA THR A 207 -22.17 2.24 -34.13
C THR A 207 -22.19 2.13 -32.61
N HIS A 208 -22.30 3.24 -31.88
CA HIS A 208 -22.21 3.26 -30.42
C HIS A 208 -23.57 3.23 -29.72
N GLY A 209 -24.65 3.59 -30.42
CA GLY A 209 -26.00 3.62 -29.87
C GLY A 209 -26.24 4.78 -28.90
N PHE A 210 -27.46 4.85 -28.38
CA PHE A 210 -27.79 5.62 -27.17
C PHE A 210 -27.94 4.66 -26.00
N THR A 211 -27.84 5.15 -24.77
CA THR A 211 -28.13 4.34 -23.59
C THR A 211 -29.45 4.73 -22.95
N VAL A 212 -30.26 3.74 -22.61
CA VAL A 212 -31.43 3.89 -21.72
C VAL A 212 -31.07 3.30 -20.37
N GLN A 213 -31.27 4.09 -19.32
CA GLN A 213 -30.89 3.73 -17.96
C GLN A 213 -32.02 4.08 -16.99
N ARG A 214 -32.12 3.36 -15.87
CA ARG A 214 -33.03 3.76 -14.79
C ARG A 214 -32.54 5.06 -14.15
N MET A 215 -33.47 6.00 -13.88
CA MET A 215 -33.15 7.22 -13.15
C MET A 215 -32.79 6.86 -11.70
N ILE A 216 -31.61 7.29 -11.25
CA ILE A 216 -31.23 7.25 -9.84
C ILE A 216 -31.55 8.62 -9.25
N GLU A 217 -32.34 8.64 -8.19
CA GLU A 217 -32.70 9.90 -7.52
C GLU A 217 -31.44 10.54 -6.91
N PRO A 218 -31.20 11.84 -7.16
CA PRO A 218 -30.02 12.53 -6.62
C PRO A 218 -30.08 12.61 -5.09
N GLY A 219 -29.04 12.07 -4.46
CA GLY A 219 -28.81 12.20 -3.02
C GLY A 219 -28.10 13.51 -2.66
N THR A 220 -27.88 13.70 -1.36
CA THR A 220 -27.15 14.87 -0.83
C THR A 220 -25.67 14.88 -1.25
N PHE A 221 -25.10 13.71 -1.52
CA PHE A 221 -23.69 13.52 -1.81
C PHE A 221 -23.51 12.90 -3.20
N GLU A 222 -22.63 13.49 -3.99
CA GLU A 222 -22.11 12.92 -5.24
C GLU A 222 -20.58 12.92 -5.16
N LEU A 223 -19.97 11.79 -5.48
CA LEU A 223 -18.52 11.62 -5.40
C LEU A 223 -17.92 11.57 -6.80
N HIS A 224 -16.70 12.07 -6.91
CA HIS A 224 -15.86 11.93 -8.09
C HIS A 224 -14.64 11.13 -7.69
N LEU A 225 -14.38 10.01 -8.34
CA LEU A 225 -13.26 9.14 -7.98
C LEU A 225 -12.80 8.34 -9.19
N GLY A 226 -11.66 7.69 -9.04
CA GLY A 226 -11.13 6.82 -10.08
C GLY A 226 -9.64 6.66 -9.97
N ALA A 227 -9.00 6.41 -11.10
CA ALA A 227 -7.56 6.23 -11.21
C ALA A 227 -7.02 7.06 -12.38
N ARG A 228 -5.84 7.65 -12.22
CA ARG A 228 -5.11 8.30 -13.31
C ARG A 228 -3.66 7.82 -13.26
N THR A 229 -3.01 7.79 -14.42
CA THR A 229 -1.63 7.28 -14.51
C THR A 229 -0.66 8.41 -14.80
N ASP A 230 0.17 8.72 -13.80
CA ASP A 230 1.29 9.66 -13.88
C ASP A 230 2.49 9.04 -14.62
N LEU A 231 3.40 9.87 -15.12
CA LEU A 231 4.58 9.43 -15.86
C LEU A 231 5.66 8.82 -14.96
N GLU A 232 5.85 9.35 -13.76
CA GLU A 232 6.90 8.94 -12.82
C GLU A 232 6.37 7.93 -11.80
N PHE A 233 5.18 8.18 -11.26
CA PHE A 233 4.63 7.39 -10.15
C PHE A 233 3.70 6.25 -10.58
N GLY A 234 3.40 6.15 -11.88
CA GLY A 234 2.41 5.20 -12.37
C GLY A 234 0.99 5.55 -11.93
N PRO A 235 0.10 4.56 -11.74
CA PRO A 235 -1.29 4.82 -11.39
C PRO A 235 -1.41 5.40 -9.98
N TYR A 236 -2.35 6.32 -9.79
CA TYR A 236 -2.78 6.83 -8.49
C TYR A 236 -4.30 6.86 -8.42
N ILE A 237 -4.84 6.62 -7.24
CA ILE A 237 -6.28 6.63 -6.95
C ILE A 237 -6.64 7.99 -6.37
N PHE A 238 -7.74 8.56 -6.85
CA PHE A 238 -8.22 9.87 -6.38
C PHE A 238 -9.67 9.79 -5.88
N LEU A 239 -10.00 10.69 -4.95
CA LEU A 239 -11.34 10.88 -4.39
C LEU A 239 -11.60 12.38 -4.18
N GLY A 240 -12.68 12.87 -4.77
CA GLY A 240 -13.09 14.27 -4.75
C GLY A 240 -14.60 14.44 -4.73
N MET A 241 -15.03 15.69 -4.79
CA MET A 241 -16.44 16.08 -4.84
C MET A 241 -16.93 16.10 -6.29
N SER A 242 -18.17 15.67 -6.53
CA SER A 242 -18.87 15.89 -7.80
C SER A 242 -19.87 17.05 -7.71
N GLY A 243 -20.45 17.45 -8.84
CA GLY A 243 -21.55 18.39 -8.92
C GLY A 243 -21.14 19.86 -8.97
N LEU A 244 -22.12 20.76 -8.80
CA LEU A 244 -21.94 22.20 -8.97
C LEU A 244 -20.94 22.82 -7.98
N LEU A 245 -20.84 22.26 -6.76
CA LEU A 245 -19.89 22.73 -5.75
C LEU A 245 -18.44 22.39 -6.14
N ALA A 246 -18.21 21.26 -6.82
CA ALA A 246 -16.88 20.87 -7.32
C ALA A 246 -16.33 21.87 -8.35
N ARG A 247 -17.20 22.52 -9.13
CA ARG A 247 -16.80 23.57 -10.10
C ARG A 247 -16.20 24.82 -9.43
N LYS A 248 -16.50 25.06 -8.14
CA LYS A 248 -15.98 26.22 -7.39
C LYS A 248 -14.75 25.90 -6.54
N ARG A 249 -14.57 24.64 -6.13
CA ARG A 249 -13.48 24.18 -5.27
C ARG A 249 -13.09 22.77 -5.68
N VAL A 250 -11.97 22.65 -6.40
CA VAL A 250 -11.38 21.36 -6.77
C VAL A 250 -10.58 20.87 -5.57
N GLU A 251 -11.17 19.95 -4.81
CA GLU A 251 -10.49 19.21 -3.74
C GLU A 251 -10.51 17.72 -4.08
N GLU A 252 -9.35 17.22 -4.49
CA GLU A 252 -9.10 15.79 -4.72
C GLU A 252 -8.04 15.32 -3.72
N ALA A 253 -8.36 14.30 -2.94
CA ALA A 253 -7.38 13.54 -2.20
C ALA A 253 -6.82 12.44 -3.11
N VAL A 254 -5.53 12.14 -3.00
CA VAL A 254 -4.85 11.11 -3.82
C VAL A 254 -4.01 10.15 -2.98
N ILE A 255 -3.85 8.93 -3.47
CA ILE A 255 -2.99 7.89 -2.89
C ILE A 255 -2.51 6.90 -3.96
N LEU A 256 -1.34 6.28 -3.76
CA LEU A 256 -0.81 5.26 -4.68
C LEU A 256 -1.41 3.88 -4.37
N PRO A 257 -1.74 3.07 -5.39
CA PRO A 257 -2.04 1.65 -5.23
C PRO A 257 -0.78 0.86 -4.86
N PRO A 258 -0.91 -0.34 -4.25
CA PRO A 258 -2.15 -1.02 -3.86
C PRO A 258 -2.86 -0.41 -2.67
N LEU A 259 -4.19 -0.26 -2.76
CA LEU A 259 -5.02 0.06 -1.61
C LEU A 259 -5.47 -1.22 -0.90
N ASN A 260 -5.24 -1.27 0.40
CA ASN A 260 -6.02 -2.08 1.32
C ASN A 260 -7.05 -1.20 2.04
N ARG A 261 -7.88 -1.79 2.91
CA ARG A 261 -8.90 -1.06 3.66
C ARG A 261 -8.34 0.12 4.47
N LEU A 262 -7.17 -0.04 5.09
CA LEU A 262 -6.50 1.04 5.83
C LEU A 262 -6.14 2.22 4.92
N LEU A 263 -5.56 1.94 3.75
CA LEU A 263 -5.16 2.98 2.80
C LEU A 263 -6.38 3.66 2.16
N ALA A 264 -7.45 2.91 1.87
CA ALA A 264 -8.72 3.46 1.44
C ALA A 264 -9.34 4.38 2.51
N GLY A 265 -9.35 3.95 3.78
CA GLY A 265 -9.77 4.78 4.91
C GLY A 265 -8.95 6.06 5.06
N LYS A 266 -7.62 5.98 4.87
CA LYS A 266 -6.73 7.17 4.86
C LYS A 266 -7.01 8.11 3.68
N LEU A 267 -7.40 7.59 2.52
CA LEU A 267 -7.82 8.43 1.39
C LEU A 267 -9.09 9.20 1.74
N ILE A 268 -10.07 8.52 2.37
CA ILE A 268 -11.32 9.15 2.84
C ILE A 268 -11.03 10.21 3.91
N GLU A 269 -10.18 9.91 4.90
CA GLU A 269 -9.77 10.83 5.97
C GLU A 269 -9.11 12.11 5.42
N LYS A 270 -8.35 11.99 4.32
CA LYS A 270 -7.71 13.13 3.64
C LYS A 270 -8.68 13.94 2.78
N SER A 271 -9.86 13.40 2.48
CA SER A 271 -10.85 14.05 1.62
C SER A 271 -11.78 14.96 2.43
N TRP A 272 -12.59 15.74 1.72
CA TRP A 272 -13.63 16.57 2.32
C TRP A 272 -14.69 15.77 3.10
N LEU A 273 -14.83 14.46 2.84
CA LEU A 273 -15.78 13.59 3.55
C LEU A 273 -15.51 13.51 5.05
N GLU A 274 -14.25 13.63 5.48
CA GLU A 274 -13.91 13.61 6.91
C GLU A 274 -14.59 14.77 7.65
N SER A 275 -14.69 15.95 7.02
CA SER A 275 -15.38 17.11 7.60
C SER A 275 -16.88 16.90 7.74
N CYS A 276 -17.46 15.94 7.01
CA CYS A 276 -18.88 15.64 7.01
C CYS A 276 -19.22 14.24 7.54
N ARG A 277 -18.27 13.56 8.21
CA ARG A 277 -18.36 12.14 8.59
C ARG A 277 -19.64 11.76 9.35
N GLN A 278 -20.16 12.66 10.18
CA GLN A 278 -21.37 12.44 10.99
C GLN A 278 -22.68 12.49 10.18
N TRP A 279 -22.65 13.04 8.97
CA TRP A 279 -23.83 13.22 8.11
C TRP A 279 -23.79 12.35 6.84
N LEU A 280 -22.81 11.44 6.74
CA LEU A 280 -22.72 10.54 5.58
C LEU A 280 -23.92 9.59 5.56
N PRO A 281 -24.67 9.49 4.44
CA PRO A 281 -25.84 8.63 4.33
C PRO A 281 -25.46 7.16 4.02
N PHE A 282 -24.21 6.78 4.26
CA PHE A 282 -23.67 5.48 3.91
C PHE A 282 -22.60 4.97 4.88
N GLU A 283 -22.39 3.66 4.87
CA GLU A 283 -21.31 2.98 5.61
C GLU A 283 -19.96 3.15 4.89
N LEU A 284 -18.95 3.64 5.61
CA LEU A 284 -17.61 3.91 5.04
C LEU A 284 -16.97 2.66 4.43
N GLU A 285 -17.20 1.47 5.00
CA GLU A 285 -16.66 0.22 4.50
C GLU A 285 -17.08 -0.08 3.05
N LYS A 286 -18.30 0.33 2.65
CA LYS A 286 -18.77 0.18 1.27
C LYS A 286 -17.97 1.05 0.29
N LEU A 287 -17.61 2.27 0.70
CA LEU A 287 -16.76 3.15 -0.10
C LEU A 287 -15.31 2.66 -0.13
N GLU A 288 -14.80 2.17 1.00
CA GLU A 288 -13.48 1.53 1.08
C GLU A 288 -13.39 0.35 0.09
N GLU A 289 -14.42 -0.48 0.00
CA GLU A 289 -14.47 -1.60 -0.95
C GLU A 289 -14.41 -1.12 -2.41
N ILE A 290 -15.18 -0.08 -2.77
CA ILE A 290 -15.15 0.51 -4.12
C ILE A 290 -13.75 1.02 -4.47
N LEU A 291 -13.09 1.74 -3.55
CA LEU A 291 -11.74 2.28 -3.76
C LEU A 291 -10.70 1.16 -3.92
N VAL A 292 -10.81 0.08 -3.14
CA VAL A 292 -9.93 -1.10 -3.26
C VAL A 292 -10.15 -1.81 -4.61
N ARG A 293 -11.39 -1.93 -5.07
CA ARG A 293 -11.72 -2.52 -6.39
C ARG A 293 -11.15 -1.71 -7.55
N ILE A 294 -11.28 -0.38 -7.51
CA ILE A 294 -10.66 0.53 -8.51
C ILE A 294 -9.14 0.39 -8.46
N SER A 295 -8.55 0.34 -7.26
CA SER A 295 -7.12 0.10 -7.10
C SER A 295 -6.68 -1.20 -7.74
N GLN A 296 -7.41 -2.30 -7.53
CA GLN A 296 -7.06 -3.60 -8.10
C GLN A 296 -7.14 -3.58 -9.63
N LEU A 297 -8.19 -2.97 -10.20
CA LEU A 297 -8.33 -2.84 -11.65
C LEU A 297 -7.15 -2.04 -12.27
N ALA A 298 -6.72 -0.95 -11.63
CA ALA A 298 -5.56 -0.17 -12.08
C ALA A 298 -4.21 -0.90 -11.90
N ILE A 299 -4.12 -1.81 -10.93
CA ILE A 299 -2.96 -2.70 -10.74
C ILE A 299 -2.90 -3.75 -11.84
N ASP A 300 -4.03 -4.35 -12.17
CA ASP A 300 -4.07 -5.53 -13.04
C ASP A 300 -3.77 -5.16 -14.50
N PHE A 301 -4.13 -3.94 -14.94
CA PHE A 301 -4.00 -3.52 -16.33
C PHE A 301 -3.22 -2.21 -16.49
N SER A 302 -1.95 -2.35 -16.87
CA SER A 302 -1.07 -1.22 -17.22
C SER A 302 -1.57 -0.35 -18.38
N GLN A 303 -2.46 -0.91 -19.20
CA GLN A 303 -3.10 -0.26 -20.34
C GLN A 303 -4.10 0.82 -19.89
N ILE A 304 -4.56 0.80 -18.64
CA ILE A 304 -5.49 1.81 -18.12
C ILE A 304 -4.71 3.11 -17.85
N GLN A 305 -5.00 4.13 -18.63
CA GLN A 305 -4.46 5.48 -18.43
C GLN A 305 -5.34 6.29 -17.46
N GLU A 306 -6.66 6.13 -17.56
CA GLU A 306 -7.61 6.84 -16.70
C GLU A 306 -8.87 5.99 -16.50
N ILE A 307 -9.36 6.00 -15.27
CA ILE A 307 -10.71 5.61 -14.87
C ILE A 307 -11.31 6.87 -14.25
N ASP A 308 -12.38 7.40 -14.83
CA ASP A 308 -13.08 8.59 -14.38
C ASP A 308 -14.53 8.22 -14.05
N ILE A 309 -14.87 8.16 -12.76
CA ILE A 309 -16.24 7.88 -12.29
C ILE A 309 -16.82 9.19 -11.77
N ASN A 310 -17.74 9.77 -12.54
CA ASN A 310 -18.27 11.10 -12.25
C ASN A 310 -19.71 11.30 -12.78
N PRO A 311 -20.76 11.20 -11.94
CA PRO A 311 -20.72 10.95 -10.49
C PRO A 311 -20.81 9.47 -10.11
N LEU A 312 -20.24 9.15 -8.94
CA LEU A 312 -20.72 8.06 -8.09
C LEU A 312 -21.83 8.62 -7.18
N MET A 313 -23.06 8.23 -7.46
CA MET A 313 -24.25 8.68 -6.73
C MET A 313 -24.51 7.81 -5.50
N ILE A 314 -25.07 8.41 -4.45
CA ILE A 314 -25.56 7.70 -3.27
C ILE A 314 -27.08 7.82 -3.20
N SER A 315 -27.76 6.67 -3.10
CA SER A 315 -29.21 6.59 -2.90
C SER A 315 -29.53 5.38 -2.01
N ASP A 316 -30.38 5.55 -0.99
CA ASP A 316 -30.79 4.50 -0.05
C ASP A 316 -29.63 3.67 0.55
N ASN A 317 -28.55 4.32 1.02
CA ASN A 317 -27.33 3.66 1.55
C ASN A 317 -26.63 2.73 0.53
N ASN A 318 -26.85 2.96 -0.76
CA ASN A 318 -26.20 2.25 -1.86
C ASN A 318 -25.49 3.23 -2.81
N PHE A 319 -24.45 2.74 -3.46
CA PHE A 319 -23.67 3.48 -4.44
C PHE A 319 -24.08 3.09 -5.85
N TYR A 320 -24.07 4.04 -6.77
CA TYR A 320 -24.37 3.83 -8.18
C TYR A 320 -23.39 4.61 -9.06
N ILE A 321 -22.61 3.91 -9.87
CA ILE A 321 -21.81 4.49 -10.94
C ILE A 321 -22.76 4.78 -12.09
N VAL A 322 -23.23 6.03 -12.16
CA VAL A 322 -24.19 6.44 -13.20
C VAL A 322 -23.49 6.90 -14.46
N ASP A 323 -22.25 7.39 -14.37
CA ASP A 323 -21.41 7.74 -15.50
C ASP A 323 -19.96 7.35 -15.20
N ALA A 324 -19.30 6.81 -16.22
CA ALA A 324 -17.91 6.37 -16.12
C ALA A 324 -17.23 6.41 -17.49
N LYS A 325 -15.95 6.73 -17.47
CA LYS A 325 -15.08 6.71 -18.65
C LYS A 325 -13.79 6.01 -18.33
N ILE A 326 -13.31 5.24 -19.29
CA ILE A 326 -11.99 4.63 -19.25
C ILE A 326 -11.22 5.07 -20.49
N VAL A 327 -9.97 5.49 -20.27
CA VAL A 327 -9.00 5.76 -21.33
C VAL A 327 -7.96 4.66 -21.30
N LEU A 328 -7.81 3.96 -22.43
CA LEU A 328 -6.80 2.91 -22.61
C LEU A 328 -5.63 3.42 -23.45
N LYS A 329 -4.41 3.01 -23.13
CA LYS A 329 -3.21 3.25 -23.92
C LYS A 329 -2.18 2.17 -23.65
N ASP A 330 -1.78 1.44 -24.68
CA ASP A 330 -0.67 0.49 -24.58
C ASP A 330 0.66 1.23 -24.45
N ARG A 331 1.32 1.07 -23.30
CA ARG A 331 2.63 1.66 -22.99
C ARG A 331 3.78 0.66 -23.11
N GLY A 332 3.50 -0.60 -23.42
CA GLY A 332 4.47 -1.70 -23.40
C GLY A 332 4.98 -2.06 -22.01
N LEU A 333 4.38 -1.52 -20.95
CA LEU A 333 4.61 -1.92 -19.57
C LEU A 333 3.76 -3.15 -19.25
N LYS A 334 4.13 -3.89 -18.21
CA LYS A 334 3.36 -5.02 -17.69
C LYS A 334 3.03 -4.77 -16.23
N SER A 335 1.92 -5.33 -15.76
CA SER A 335 1.69 -5.45 -14.32
C SER A 335 2.67 -6.47 -13.72
N PRO A 336 3.26 -6.21 -12.54
CA PRO A 336 3.14 -5.00 -11.70
C PRO A 336 4.19 -3.91 -11.99
N ASP A 337 5.02 -4.05 -13.02
CA ASP A 337 6.16 -3.15 -13.32
C ASP A 337 5.77 -1.68 -13.57
N HIS A 338 4.49 -1.37 -13.84
CA HIS A 338 4.00 0.00 -13.97
C HIS A 338 3.63 0.68 -12.64
N LEU A 339 3.86 0.03 -11.50
CA LEU A 339 3.51 0.52 -10.17
C LEU A 339 4.71 1.13 -9.43
N ALA A 340 4.49 2.23 -8.72
CA ALA A 340 5.50 2.78 -7.81
C ALA A 340 5.63 2.00 -6.48
N ILE A 341 4.59 1.23 -6.10
CA ILE A 341 4.59 0.38 -4.91
C ILE A 341 4.27 -1.04 -5.35
N THR A 342 5.18 -1.97 -5.04
CA THR A 342 5.03 -3.38 -5.38
C THR A 342 3.85 -4.00 -4.62
N PRO A 343 2.88 -4.63 -5.32
CA PRO A 343 1.74 -5.26 -4.68
C PRO A 343 2.16 -6.52 -3.92
N TYR A 344 1.23 -7.01 -3.09
CA TYR A 344 1.44 -8.27 -2.39
C TYR A 344 1.67 -9.41 -3.40
N PRO A 345 2.79 -10.16 -3.30
CA PRO A 345 3.16 -11.14 -4.32
C PRO A 345 2.46 -12.48 -4.07
N ASN A 346 1.17 -12.54 -4.44
CA ASN A 346 0.29 -13.70 -4.27
C ASN A 346 0.86 -15.00 -4.88
N GLN A 347 1.67 -14.89 -5.94
CA GLN A 347 2.27 -16.05 -6.63
C GLN A 347 3.19 -16.89 -5.74
N TYR A 348 3.65 -16.35 -4.60
CA TYR A 348 4.51 -17.06 -3.66
C TYR A 348 3.73 -17.75 -2.52
N GLU A 349 2.40 -17.61 -2.47
CA GLU A 349 1.55 -18.37 -1.54
C GLU A 349 1.50 -19.86 -1.93
N SER A 350 1.59 -20.75 -0.95
CA SER A 350 1.47 -22.20 -1.15
C SER A 350 1.13 -22.93 0.14
N HIS A 351 0.55 -24.13 0.04
CA HIS A 351 0.31 -24.98 1.19
C HIS A 351 1.33 -26.12 1.27
N ALA A 352 1.72 -26.47 2.49
CA ALA A 352 2.57 -27.61 2.79
C ALA A 352 1.96 -28.45 3.91
N VAL A 353 2.39 -29.72 4.00
CA VAL A 353 2.03 -30.63 5.09
C VAL A 353 3.31 -31.09 5.75
N LEU A 354 3.42 -30.87 7.05
CA LEU A 354 4.56 -31.31 7.86
C LEU A 354 4.50 -32.82 8.12
N ARG A 355 5.59 -33.38 8.65
CA ARG A 355 5.73 -34.83 8.89
C ARG A 355 4.69 -35.40 9.84
N ASP A 356 4.18 -34.58 10.75
CA ASP A 356 3.14 -34.92 11.72
C ASP A 356 1.71 -34.75 11.16
N GLY A 357 1.57 -34.35 9.89
CA GLY A 357 0.30 -34.07 9.24
C GLY A 357 -0.23 -32.65 9.42
N THR A 358 0.49 -31.78 10.15
CA THR A 358 0.10 -30.38 10.33
C THR A 358 0.11 -29.65 8.99
N LYS A 359 -1.01 -28.99 8.66
CA LYS A 359 -1.13 -28.15 7.47
C LYS A 359 -0.51 -26.77 7.74
N VAL A 360 0.31 -26.30 6.82
CA VAL A 360 1.01 -25.02 6.93
C VAL A 360 0.72 -24.20 5.67
N LEU A 361 0.39 -22.93 5.85
CA LEU A 361 0.35 -21.93 4.79
C LEU A 361 1.71 -21.22 4.73
N ILE A 362 2.35 -21.26 3.56
CA ILE A 362 3.58 -20.53 3.27
C ILE A 362 3.20 -19.33 2.42
N ARG A 363 3.49 -18.12 2.88
CA ARG A 363 3.15 -16.90 2.14
C ARG A 363 4.06 -15.73 2.51
N PRO A 364 4.19 -14.69 1.64
CA PRO A 364 4.78 -13.44 2.06
C PRO A 364 4.08 -12.84 3.28
N ILE A 365 4.85 -12.20 4.16
CA ILE A 365 4.33 -11.48 5.32
C ILE A 365 3.45 -10.32 4.83
N LYS A 366 2.39 -10.02 5.56
CA LYS A 366 1.51 -8.88 5.32
C LYS A 366 1.56 -7.94 6.53
N PRO A 367 1.26 -6.64 6.38
CA PRO A 367 1.15 -5.72 7.53
C PRO A 367 0.19 -6.24 8.62
N GLU A 368 -0.84 -6.98 8.23
CA GLU A 368 -1.83 -7.58 9.13
C GLU A 368 -1.24 -8.67 10.05
N ASP A 369 -0.04 -9.17 9.77
CA ASP A 369 0.62 -10.22 10.57
C ASP A 369 1.34 -9.67 11.81
N ALA A 370 1.32 -8.35 12.04
CA ALA A 370 2.11 -7.71 13.09
C ALA A 370 1.95 -8.36 14.47
N GLU A 371 0.72 -8.68 14.88
CA GLU A 371 0.43 -9.31 16.17
C GLU A 371 0.97 -10.76 16.23
N ALA A 372 0.67 -11.57 15.22
CA ALA A 372 1.12 -12.96 15.16
C ALA A 372 2.66 -13.06 15.05
N HIS A 373 3.29 -12.12 14.33
CA HIS A 373 4.74 -12.05 14.18
C HIS A 373 5.42 -11.58 15.48
N TYR A 374 4.80 -10.64 16.21
CA TYR A 374 5.26 -10.23 17.53
C TYR A 374 5.23 -11.40 18.52
N ALA A 375 4.11 -12.14 18.56
CA ALA A 375 3.98 -13.32 19.42
C ALA A 375 5.04 -14.38 19.09
N PHE A 376 5.32 -14.59 17.80
CA PHE A 376 6.37 -15.48 17.31
C PHE A 376 7.78 -15.07 17.76
N ILE A 377 8.16 -13.79 17.62
CA ILE A 377 9.48 -13.31 18.07
C ILE A 377 9.59 -13.38 19.60
N SER A 378 8.51 -13.04 20.30
CA SER A 378 8.44 -13.04 21.77
C SER A 378 8.54 -14.45 22.36
N SER A 379 8.24 -15.50 21.59
CA SER A 379 8.31 -16.89 22.05
C SER A 379 9.73 -17.48 22.00
N PHE A 380 10.71 -16.79 21.41
CA PHE A 380 12.05 -17.35 21.23
C PHE A 380 12.77 -17.62 22.55
N SER A 381 13.47 -18.76 22.60
CA SER A 381 14.47 -19.04 23.62
C SER A 381 15.65 -18.07 23.51
N ARG A 382 16.43 -17.93 24.60
CA ARG A 382 17.67 -17.11 24.58
C ARG A 382 18.64 -17.56 23.49
N GLU A 383 18.75 -18.86 23.23
CA GLU A 383 19.60 -19.42 22.18
C GLU A 383 19.12 -18.98 20.79
N THR A 384 17.82 -19.12 20.51
CA THR A 384 17.22 -18.72 19.22
C THR A 384 17.32 -17.20 18.99
N SER A 385 17.05 -16.38 20.00
CA SER A 385 17.23 -14.92 19.91
C SER A 385 18.69 -14.54 19.63
N TYR A 386 19.64 -15.15 20.35
CA TYR A 386 21.06 -14.87 20.18
C TYR A 386 21.55 -15.21 18.77
N TYR A 387 21.19 -16.39 18.24
CA TYR A 387 21.58 -16.77 16.88
C TYR A 387 20.90 -15.95 15.79
N ARG A 388 19.70 -15.41 16.02
CA ARG A 388 18.96 -14.64 15.01
C ARG A 388 19.31 -13.16 14.98
N PHE A 389 19.52 -12.56 16.15
CA PHE A 389 19.70 -11.11 16.31
C PHE A 389 21.11 -10.71 16.75
N PHE A 390 22.01 -11.69 16.91
CA PHE A 390 23.38 -11.50 17.41
C PHE A 390 23.43 -10.75 18.75
N SER A 391 22.34 -10.79 19.52
CA SER A 391 22.21 -10.09 20.79
C SER A 391 21.31 -10.87 21.76
N TYR A 392 21.57 -10.69 23.06
CA TYR A 392 20.78 -11.32 24.14
C TYR A 392 19.56 -10.50 24.55
N GLY A 393 19.32 -9.34 23.93
CA GLY A 393 18.25 -8.41 24.27
C GLY A 393 16.89 -8.93 23.82
N LYS A 394 15.92 -8.94 24.75
CA LYS A 394 14.50 -9.21 24.45
C LYS A 394 13.72 -7.95 24.07
N ASP A 395 14.32 -6.77 24.22
CA ASP A 395 13.66 -5.49 24.06
C ASP A 395 13.73 -5.02 22.60
N LEU A 396 13.07 -5.76 21.71
CA LEU A 396 12.61 -5.16 20.45
C LEU A 396 11.45 -4.24 20.83
N ALA A 397 11.75 -2.95 21.01
CA ALA A 397 10.74 -1.95 21.26
C ALA A 397 9.63 -1.98 20.19
N ASP A 398 8.40 -1.66 20.59
CA ASP A 398 7.18 -1.71 19.76
C ASP A 398 7.33 -1.03 18.39
N ASP A 399 8.24 -0.05 18.26
CA ASP A 399 8.53 0.70 17.04
C ASP A 399 9.33 -0.09 15.99
N GLN A 400 10.14 -1.08 16.39
CA GLN A 400 10.85 -1.98 15.48
C GLN A 400 9.92 -3.07 14.91
N MET A 401 8.86 -3.44 15.64
CA MET A 401 8.02 -4.58 15.28
C MET A 401 7.28 -4.38 13.96
N THR A 402 6.83 -3.16 13.68
CA THR A 402 6.10 -2.90 12.44
C THR A 402 6.99 -2.91 11.21
N ARG A 403 8.28 -2.56 11.35
CA ARG A 403 9.24 -2.66 10.24
C ARG A 403 9.38 -4.09 9.75
N PHE A 404 9.15 -5.07 10.61
CA PHE A 404 9.22 -6.48 10.22
C PHE A 404 8.05 -6.91 9.33
N THR A 405 6.87 -6.28 9.40
CA THR A 405 5.68 -6.71 8.63
C THR A 405 5.29 -5.75 7.51
N GLN A 406 5.63 -4.47 7.62
CA GLN A 406 5.45 -3.45 6.58
C GLN A 406 6.71 -3.34 5.72
N ILE A 407 6.93 -4.34 4.88
CA ILE A 407 8.09 -4.42 4.00
C ILE A 407 7.75 -3.88 2.60
N ASP A 408 8.76 -3.33 1.92
CA ASP A 408 8.71 -3.08 0.48
C ASP A 408 9.08 -4.38 -0.23
N TYR A 409 8.11 -5.06 -0.85
CA TYR A 409 8.35 -6.36 -1.48
C TYR A 409 9.42 -6.33 -2.56
N ASP A 410 9.74 -5.18 -3.17
CA ASP A 410 10.82 -5.09 -4.15
C ASP A 410 12.20 -5.25 -3.48
N ARG A 411 12.41 -4.55 -2.36
CA ARG A 411 13.70 -4.47 -1.65
C ARG A 411 13.86 -5.50 -0.53
N GLU A 412 12.76 -5.94 0.05
CA GLU A 412 12.74 -6.92 1.12
C GLU A 412 11.64 -7.94 0.86
N MET A 413 11.96 -9.22 0.94
CA MET A 413 10.99 -10.30 0.93
C MET A 413 11.04 -11.04 2.25
N ALA A 414 9.92 -11.16 2.96
CA ALA A 414 9.81 -12.03 4.12
C ALA A 414 8.72 -13.08 3.86
N ILE A 415 9.11 -14.35 3.78
CA ILE A 415 8.18 -15.48 3.67
C ILE A 415 7.97 -16.07 5.07
N ILE A 416 6.70 -16.17 5.48
CA ILE A 416 6.30 -16.77 6.75
C ILE A 416 5.64 -18.13 6.54
N ALA A 417 5.82 -19.01 7.53
CA ALA A 417 5.06 -20.22 7.71
C ALA A 417 3.99 -19.99 8.77
N VAL A 418 2.74 -20.25 8.43
CA VAL A 418 1.56 -19.98 9.25
C VAL A 418 0.78 -21.26 9.49
N VAL A 419 0.37 -21.48 10.73
CA VAL A 419 -0.59 -22.52 11.11
C VAL A 419 -1.82 -21.88 11.74
N GLU A 420 -2.97 -22.53 11.58
CA GLU A 420 -4.18 -22.12 12.27
C GLU A 420 -4.35 -22.95 13.54
N ARG A 421 -4.51 -22.29 14.68
CA ARG A 421 -4.79 -22.93 15.98
C ARG A 421 -5.85 -22.12 16.71
N ASP A 422 -6.92 -22.79 17.14
CA ASP A 422 -8.05 -22.17 17.85
C ASP A 422 -8.65 -20.96 17.09
N GLY A 423 -8.71 -21.03 15.76
CA GLY A 423 -9.22 -19.96 14.90
C GLY A 423 -8.28 -18.75 14.76
N ARG A 424 -7.01 -18.87 15.16
CA ARG A 424 -5.99 -17.82 15.02
C ARG A 424 -4.82 -18.28 14.15
N GLU A 425 -4.35 -17.38 13.29
CA GLU A 425 -3.12 -17.57 12.52
C GLU A 425 -1.90 -17.37 13.45
N LEU A 426 -1.02 -18.37 13.51
CA LEU A 426 0.24 -18.32 14.25
C LEU A 426 1.41 -18.41 13.27
N THR A 427 2.34 -17.46 13.35
CA THR A 427 3.61 -17.57 12.64
C THR A 427 4.51 -18.57 13.36
N ILE A 428 5.05 -19.54 12.62
CA ILE A 428 5.92 -20.62 13.18
C ILE A 428 7.33 -20.60 12.60
N GLY A 429 7.57 -19.80 11.57
CA GLY A 429 8.88 -19.54 11.00
C GLY A 429 8.84 -18.38 10.01
N VAL A 430 9.99 -17.74 9.79
CA VAL A 430 10.16 -16.70 8.78
C VAL A 430 11.53 -16.84 8.12
N ASN A 431 11.58 -16.63 6.81
CA ASN A 431 12.83 -16.44 6.07
C ASN A 431 12.75 -15.11 5.32
N ARG A 432 13.75 -14.25 5.53
CA ARG A 432 13.85 -12.92 4.93
C ARG A 432 14.93 -12.92 3.87
N LEU A 433 14.77 -12.06 2.87
CA LEU A 433 15.74 -11.71 1.85
C LEU A 433 15.73 -10.19 1.70
N VAL A 434 16.82 -9.52 2.07
CA VAL A 434 16.94 -8.06 2.14
C VAL A 434 17.99 -7.58 1.15
N TYR A 435 17.64 -6.59 0.34
CA TYR A 435 18.56 -5.94 -0.59
C TYR A 435 19.35 -4.82 0.10
N TYR A 436 20.68 -4.91 0.05
CA TYR A 436 21.61 -3.89 0.52
C TYR A 436 22.13 -3.04 -0.64
N ALA A 437 21.49 -1.89 -0.86
CA ALA A 437 21.79 -1.00 -1.99
C ALA A 437 23.23 -0.48 -2.08
N HIS A 438 23.98 -0.46 -0.97
CA HIS A 438 25.37 0.00 -0.95
C HIS A 438 26.35 -1.03 -1.54
N SER A 439 26.04 -2.32 -1.39
CA SER A 439 26.88 -3.43 -1.86
C SER A 439 26.31 -4.13 -3.09
N ASP A 440 25.06 -3.83 -3.48
CA ASP A 440 24.30 -4.54 -4.52
C ASP A 440 24.19 -6.05 -4.22
N GLU A 441 23.95 -6.37 -2.94
CA GLU A 441 23.86 -7.75 -2.44
C GLU A 441 22.53 -8.03 -1.76
N TYR A 442 22.18 -9.32 -1.69
CA TYR A 442 20.96 -9.80 -1.06
C TYR A 442 21.29 -10.72 0.11
N GLU A 443 20.93 -10.30 1.32
CA GLU A 443 21.13 -11.08 2.53
C GLU A 443 19.87 -11.86 2.87
N PHE A 444 20.00 -13.16 3.14
CA PHE A 444 18.92 -13.94 3.70
C PHE A 444 19.09 -14.13 5.21
N ALA A 445 17.96 -14.23 5.91
CA ALA A 445 17.96 -14.58 7.32
C ALA A 445 16.71 -15.35 7.73
N ILE A 446 16.92 -16.55 8.29
CA ILE A 446 15.88 -17.52 8.63
C ILE A 446 15.80 -17.77 10.13
N VAL A 447 14.59 -17.90 10.65
CA VAL A 447 14.34 -18.40 12.01
C VAL A 447 13.06 -19.21 12.06
N VAL A 448 13.07 -20.28 12.86
CA VAL A 448 11.93 -21.15 13.12
C VAL A 448 11.73 -21.18 14.63
N ALA A 449 10.47 -21.05 15.08
CA ALA A 449 10.13 -21.08 16.51
C ALA A 449 10.63 -22.38 17.14
N ASP A 450 11.09 -22.32 18.39
CA ASP A 450 11.73 -23.44 19.08
C ASP A 450 10.89 -24.73 19.02
N GLU A 451 9.57 -24.63 19.23
CA GLU A 451 8.63 -25.77 19.18
C GLU A 451 8.53 -26.43 17.79
N TRP A 452 8.84 -25.70 16.73
CA TRP A 452 8.72 -26.13 15.33
C TRP A 452 10.06 -26.46 14.70
N GLN A 453 11.16 -26.37 15.45
CA GLN A 453 12.46 -26.81 14.94
C GLN A 453 12.43 -28.31 14.63
N GLN A 454 13.21 -28.72 13.62
CA GLN A 454 13.26 -30.12 13.14
C GLN A 454 11.96 -30.70 12.55
N SER A 455 10.88 -29.90 12.44
CA SER A 455 9.61 -30.30 11.80
C SER A 455 9.64 -30.28 10.27
N GLY A 456 10.63 -29.61 9.68
CA GLY A 456 10.76 -29.38 8.23
C GLY A 456 10.44 -27.96 7.77
N VAL A 457 9.85 -27.12 8.63
CA VAL A 457 9.50 -25.71 8.32
C VAL A 457 10.68 -24.92 7.75
N GLY A 458 11.87 -25.04 8.35
CA GLY A 458 13.06 -24.33 7.88
C GLY A 458 13.45 -24.69 6.44
N VAL A 459 13.30 -25.96 6.05
CA VAL A 459 13.59 -26.43 4.68
C VAL A 459 12.61 -25.77 3.70
N ILE A 460 11.31 -25.84 4.00
CA ILE A 460 10.25 -25.26 3.15
C ILE A 460 10.47 -23.76 2.94
N LEU A 461 10.81 -23.03 4.00
CA LEU A 461 11.06 -21.59 3.94
C LEU A 461 12.35 -21.24 3.17
N MET A 462 13.39 -22.09 3.24
CA MET A 462 14.62 -21.89 2.49
C MET A 462 14.42 -22.14 1.00
N GLU A 463 13.78 -23.25 0.64
CA GLU A 463 13.42 -23.56 -0.75
C GLU A 463 12.61 -22.43 -1.37
N LYS A 464 11.61 -21.92 -0.65
CA LYS A 464 10.77 -20.82 -1.14
C LYS A 464 11.56 -19.54 -1.42
N ILE A 465 12.49 -19.14 -0.53
CA ILE A 465 13.32 -17.94 -0.77
C ILE A 465 14.29 -18.14 -1.94
N ILE A 466 14.84 -19.35 -2.12
CA ILE A 466 15.69 -19.67 -3.28
C ILE A 466 14.88 -19.59 -4.57
N ASP A 467 13.65 -20.11 -4.59
CA ASP A 467 12.76 -20.02 -5.75
C ASP A 467 12.43 -18.57 -6.08
N ILE A 468 12.13 -17.74 -5.07
CA ILE A 468 11.88 -16.30 -5.26
C ILE A 468 13.12 -15.59 -5.79
N ALA A 469 14.31 -15.90 -5.27
CA ALA A 469 15.55 -15.31 -5.73
C ALA A 469 15.83 -15.67 -7.21
N LYS A 470 15.52 -16.90 -7.64
CA LYS A 470 15.60 -17.33 -9.05
C LYS A 470 14.56 -16.64 -9.94
N ASP A 471 13.32 -16.53 -9.48
CA ASP A 471 12.24 -15.83 -10.20
C ASP A 471 12.60 -14.35 -10.44
N ARG A 472 13.22 -13.71 -9.44
CA ARG A 472 13.79 -12.36 -9.52
C ARG A 472 15.10 -12.27 -10.31
N LYS A 473 15.62 -13.39 -10.80
CA LYS A 473 16.88 -13.47 -11.57
C LYS A 473 18.08 -12.88 -10.82
N LEU A 474 18.13 -13.09 -9.50
CA LEU A 474 19.26 -12.67 -8.69
C LEU A 474 20.50 -13.52 -9.04
N LYS A 475 21.69 -12.92 -8.92
CA LYS A 475 22.95 -13.62 -9.20
C LYS A 475 23.38 -14.53 -8.04
N SER A 476 23.30 -14.03 -6.82
CA SER A 476 23.60 -14.78 -5.61
C SER A 476 22.81 -14.22 -4.41
N ILE A 477 22.76 -15.02 -3.34
CA ILE A 477 22.25 -14.60 -2.03
C ILE A 477 23.25 -15.03 -0.96
N TYR A 478 23.44 -14.23 0.09
CA TYR A 478 24.37 -14.52 1.17
C TYR A 478 23.71 -14.47 2.54
N GLY A 479 24.36 -15.02 3.56
CA GLY A 479 23.93 -14.89 4.95
C GLY A 479 25.13 -14.82 5.89
N LEU A 480 24.95 -14.19 7.04
CA LEU A 480 25.92 -14.17 8.13
C LEU A 480 25.49 -15.15 9.22
N VAL A 481 26.40 -16.02 9.62
CA VAL A 481 26.13 -17.08 10.61
C VAL A 481 27.24 -17.08 11.66
N LEU A 482 26.91 -17.04 12.95
CA LEU A 482 27.91 -17.19 14.00
C LEU A 482 28.70 -18.50 13.82
N SER A 483 30.02 -18.44 14.01
CA SER A 483 30.93 -19.59 13.85
C SER A 483 30.49 -20.82 14.64
N ASP A 484 29.89 -20.59 15.81
CA ASP A 484 29.48 -21.62 16.75
C ASP A 484 28.09 -22.20 16.43
N ASN A 485 27.35 -21.60 15.48
CA ASN A 485 26.06 -22.12 15.02
C ASN A 485 26.23 -23.26 14.00
N HIS A 486 26.85 -24.36 14.46
CA HIS A 486 27.12 -25.53 13.63
C HIS A 486 25.85 -26.17 13.05
N LYS A 487 24.69 -26.01 13.73
CA LYS A 487 23.38 -26.46 13.22
C LYS A 487 23.01 -25.72 11.94
N MET A 488 23.13 -24.39 11.93
CA MET A 488 22.85 -23.55 10.77
C MET A 488 23.83 -23.79 9.62
N LEU A 489 25.14 -23.88 9.91
CA LEU A 489 26.16 -24.18 8.89
C LEU A 489 25.92 -25.53 8.20
N LYS A 490 25.49 -26.56 8.94
CA LYS A 490 25.10 -27.86 8.34
C LYS A 490 23.79 -27.78 7.56
N PHE A 491 22.86 -26.93 7.99
CA PHE A 491 21.57 -26.74 7.33
C PHE A 491 21.75 -26.11 5.95
N VAL A 492 22.48 -24.99 5.84
CA VAL A 492 22.65 -24.26 4.57
C VAL A 492 23.45 -25.03 3.52
N LYS A 493 24.41 -25.87 3.93
CA LYS A 493 25.17 -26.72 3.01
C LYS A 493 24.28 -27.64 2.17
N LYS A 494 23.11 -28.04 2.68
CA LYS A 494 22.15 -28.87 1.93
C LYS A 494 21.54 -28.16 0.73
N PHE A 495 21.58 -26.83 0.72
CA PHE A 495 21.06 -26.00 -0.36
C PHE A 495 22.17 -25.48 -1.29
N GLY A 496 23.41 -25.96 -1.12
CA GLY A 496 24.54 -25.57 -1.96
C GLY A 496 25.27 -24.31 -1.51
N PHE A 497 24.98 -23.76 -0.33
CA PHE A 497 25.75 -22.62 0.20
C PHE A 497 27.20 -23.01 0.47
N LEU A 498 28.12 -22.18 0.00
CA LEU A 498 29.56 -22.26 0.22
C LEU A 498 29.99 -21.23 1.26
N VAL A 499 31.09 -21.49 1.95
CA VAL A 499 31.70 -20.51 2.86
C VAL A 499 32.53 -19.54 2.03
N ALA A 500 32.17 -18.26 2.05
CA ALA A 500 32.80 -17.20 1.26
C ALA A 500 33.83 -16.39 2.06
N GLY A 501 33.77 -16.42 3.40
CA GLY A 501 34.72 -15.73 4.26
C GLY A 501 34.39 -15.84 5.75
N ASN A 502 35.33 -15.41 6.59
CA ASN A 502 35.11 -15.22 8.03
C ASN A 502 35.32 -13.74 8.36
N GLU A 503 34.38 -13.16 9.09
CA GLU A 503 34.45 -11.81 9.65
C GLU A 503 34.25 -11.94 11.17
N ASP A 504 35.33 -11.79 11.94
CA ASP A 504 35.35 -11.97 13.39
C ASP A 504 34.73 -13.31 13.86
N GLU A 505 33.63 -13.26 14.63
CA GLU A 505 32.87 -14.42 15.13
C GLU A 505 31.80 -14.92 14.14
N MET A 506 31.77 -14.37 12.92
CA MET A 506 30.78 -14.70 11.89
C MET A 506 31.43 -15.36 10.67
N VAL A 507 30.66 -16.24 10.05
CA VAL A 507 30.96 -16.93 8.81
C VAL A 507 30.00 -16.42 7.75
N ARG A 508 30.53 -15.85 6.68
CA ARG A 508 29.74 -15.47 5.50
C ARG A 508 29.55 -16.70 4.63
N ILE A 509 28.29 -17.02 4.36
CA ILE A 509 27.88 -18.10 3.47
C ILE A 509 27.19 -17.52 2.24
N GLU A 510 27.44 -18.10 1.07
CA GLU A 510 26.90 -17.60 -0.19
C GLU A 510 26.40 -18.74 -1.08
N LEU A 511 25.27 -18.49 -1.73
CA LEU A 511 24.70 -19.35 -2.77
C LEU A 511 24.71 -18.59 -4.09
N ASP A 512 25.49 -19.11 -5.04
CA ASP A 512 25.45 -18.67 -6.44
C ASP A 512 24.21 -19.29 -7.11
N LEU A 513 23.35 -18.44 -7.68
CA LEU A 513 22.11 -18.82 -8.35
C LEU A 513 22.26 -18.96 -9.87
N ALA A 514 23.42 -18.56 -10.43
CA ALA A 514 23.75 -18.72 -11.84
C ALA A 514 24.32 -20.11 -12.16
N MET A 515 24.82 -20.84 -11.15
CA MET A 515 25.33 -22.20 -11.33
C MET A 515 24.19 -23.24 -11.25
N PRO A 516 24.06 -24.16 -12.23
CA PRO A 516 23.13 -25.28 -12.12
C PRO A 516 23.54 -26.20 -10.97
N ALA A 517 22.55 -26.83 -10.31
CA ALA A 517 22.70 -27.66 -9.11
C ALA A 517 23.55 -28.94 -9.27
N ASP A 518 24.21 -29.14 -10.41
CA ASP A 518 24.93 -30.37 -10.78
C ASP A 518 26.44 -30.33 -10.47
N GLY A 519 26.86 -29.51 -9.50
CA GLY A 519 28.27 -29.30 -9.15
C GLY A 519 28.74 -29.88 -7.80
N VAL A 520 27.88 -30.56 -7.03
CA VAL A 520 28.26 -31.11 -5.73
C VAL A 520 28.23 -32.64 -5.80
N GLU A 521 29.42 -33.24 -5.93
CA GLU A 521 29.60 -34.69 -5.77
C GLU A 521 29.00 -35.16 -4.44
N ARG A 522 28.22 -36.25 -4.51
CA ARG A 522 27.45 -36.87 -3.42
C ARG A 522 28.28 -37.35 -2.24
#